data_AF-A0A913YWB2-F1
#
_entry.id   AF-A0A913YWB2-F1
#
_cell.length_a   1.000
_cell.length_b   1.000
_cell.length_c   1.000
_cell.angle_alpha   90.00
_cell.angle_beta   90.00
_cell.angle_gamma   90.00
#
_symmetry.space_group_name_H-M   'P 1'
#
loop_
_entity.id
_entity.type
_entity.pdbx_description
1 polymer ?
#
loop_
_entity_poly.entity_id
_entity_poly.type
_entity_poly.pdbx_seq_one_letter_code
_entity_poly.pdbx_strand_id
1 'polypeptide(L)'
;MLTIHTLCVQNHEKTWKSQPTSGKNNTPILNLLIPAAIVCTGGAFQEFSNFADALQLKFIGKSCFFKMQNNIILPVINKQYKAQQQNVIMDVKQGMPLNLCGDGRSDSPGHTAKYGTYSLMDENSGQILDFSLVHVSEVSSSNAMEFEGCKRSLNTLTKKKISIRCLTTDRHTQITAQLAKNYQSIKHQYDVWHLAKWVVKKLTKKAKTKANLELKPWIRSISNHLWWSAKECGGDADVLVNNWVSIVNHIADKHTWKEGKKTVSCKHPKL
;
A
#
# COMPACT_ATOMS: atom_id res chain seq x y z
N MET A 1 33.75 1.28 19.62
CA MET A 1 34.31 2.58 19.22
C MET A 1 35.82 2.47 19.36
N LEU A 2 36.56 2.69 18.29
CA LEU A 2 38.01 2.83 18.34
C LEU A 2 38.35 4.24 18.81
N THR A 3 39.22 4.33 19.80
CA THR A 3 39.79 5.57 20.33
C THR A 3 41.31 5.46 20.20
N ILE A 4 41.93 6.44 19.57
CA ILE A 4 43.36 6.53 19.36
C ILE A 4 43.87 7.73 20.16
N HIS A 5 44.84 7.49 21.04
CA HIS A 5 45.55 8.54 21.76
C HIS A 5 46.91 8.71 21.09
N THR A 6 47.25 9.93 20.70
CA THR A 6 48.52 10.27 20.06
C THR A 6 49.25 11.31 20.91
N LEU A 7 50.54 11.07 21.13
CA LEU A 7 51.47 12.00 21.76
C LEU A 7 52.54 12.36 20.72
N CYS A 8 52.72 13.65 20.42
CA CYS A 8 53.78 14.07 19.51
C CYS A 8 55.10 14.34 20.26
N VAL A 9 56.20 14.48 19.51
CA VAL A 9 57.54 14.79 20.04
C VAL A 9 57.64 16.11 20.81
N GLN A 10 56.66 17.01 20.64
CA GLN A 10 56.53 18.26 21.38
C GLN A 10 55.55 18.15 22.57
N ASN A 11 55.20 16.93 23.00
CA ASN A 11 54.26 16.64 24.09
C ASN A 11 52.80 17.12 23.87
N HIS A 12 52.38 17.43 22.64
CA HIS A 12 50.96 17.64 22.36
C HIS A 12 50.22 16.29 22.39
N GLU A 13 49.19 16.20 23.22
CA GLU A 13 48.25 15.08 23.27
C GLU A 13 47.03 15.34 22.38
N LYS A 14 46.65 14.34 21.60
CA LYS A 14 45.42 14.37 20.82
C LYS A 14 44.70 13.03 20.91
N THR A 15 43.38 13.08 21.09
CA THR A 15 42.53 11.90 21.07
C THR A 15 41.67 11.95 19.82
N TRP A 16 41.78 10.93 18.97
CA TRP A 16 40.89 10.72 17.84
C TRP A 16 39.92 9.57 18.15
N LYS A 17 38.65 9.74 17.80
CA LYS A 17 37.62 8.71 17.93
C LYS A 17 37.06 8.40 16.55
N SER A 18 36.89 7.12 16.27
CA SER A 18 36.28 6.61 15.02
C SER A 18 34.87 7.11 14.75
N GLN A 19 34.17 7.61 15.77
CA GLN A 19 32.82 8.13 15.66
C GLN A 19 32.51 9.05 16.85
N PRO A 20 31.59 10.01 16.69
CA PRO A 20 31.10 10.81 17.82
C PRO A 20 30.23 9.96 18.76
N THR A 21 30.04 10.49 19.97
CA THR A 21 29.15 9.93 20.99
C THR A 21 27.96 10.84 21.21
N SER A 22 26.80 10.28 21.58
CA SER A 22 25.58 11.03 21.86
C SER A 22 24.87 10.53 23.12
N GLY A 23 24.07 11.41 23.72
CA GLY A 23 23.27 11.14 24.91
C GLY A 23 24.06 11.08 26.22
N LYS A 24 23.33 10.93 27.34
CA LYS A 24 23.89 10.93 28.70
C LYS A 24 24.94 9.82 28.94
N ASN A 25 24.85 8.72 28.20
CA ASN A 25 25.74 7.57 28.36
C ASN A 25 26.92 7.58 27.39
N ASN A 26 27.19 8.69 26.67
CA ASN A 26 28.22 8.77 25.63
C ASN A 26 28.16 7.59 24.64
N THR A 27 26.95 7.26 24.18
CA THR A 27 26.76 6.11 23.29
C THR A 27 27.39 6.40 21.93
N PRO A 28 28.26 5.52 21.40
CA PRO A 28 28.81 5.68 20.04
C PRO A 28 27.68 5.75 19.01
N ILE A 29 27.68 6.76 18.15
CA ILE A 29 26.52 7.08 17.31
C ILE A 29 26.14 5.94 16.35
N LEU A 30 27.10 5.18 15.84
CA LEU A 30 26.84 4.06 14.92
C LEU A 30 26.11 2.90 15.61
N ASN A 31 26.20 2.79 16.94
CA ASN A 31 25.40 1.82 17.70
C ASN A 31 23.90 2.17 17.70
N LEU A 32 23.54 3.40 17.33
CA LEU A 32 22.17 3.86 17.14
C LEU A 32 21.79 3.90 15.65
N LEU A 33 22.67 4.43 14.81
CA LEU A 33 22.40 4.63 13.39
C LEU A 33 22.34 3.31 12.60
N ILE A 34 23.22 2.34 12.88
CA ILE A 34 23.18 1.05 12.16
C ILE A 34 21.87 0.32 12.44
N PRO A 35 21.42 0.15 13.71
CA PRO A 35 20.13 -0.49 13.96
C PRO A 35 18.96 0.30 13.38
N ALA A 36 18.99 1.63 13.47
CA ALA A 36 17.95 2.47 12.87
C ALA A 36 17.89 2.30 11.35
N ALA A 37 19.04 2.27 10.67
CA ALA A 37 19.12 2.04 9.23
C ALA A 37 18.53 0.68 8.85
N ILE A 38 18.94 -0.39 9.52
CA ILE A 38 18.41 -1.75 9.28
C ILE A 38 16.88 -1.78 9.41
N VAL A 39 16.33 -1.18 10.48
CA VAL A 39 14.88 -1.16 10.72
C VAL A 39 14.15 -0.32 9.67
N CYS A 40 14.65 0.87 9.37
CA CYS A 40 14.01 1.79 8.42
C CYS A 40 14.06 1.31 6.97
N THR A 41 15.04 0.47 6.60
CA THR A 41 15.11 -0.15 5.28
C THR A 41 14.38 -1.50 5.21
N GLY A 42 13.81 -1.98 6.32
CA GLY A 42 13.12 -3.27 6.38
C GLY A 42 14.07 -4.48 6.35
N GLY A 43 15.34 -4.29 6.67
CA GLY A 43 16.33 -5.37 6.74
C GLY A 43 16.25 -6.18 8.03
N ALA A 44 16.83 -7.38 8.02
CA ALA A 44 16.95 -8.21 9.21
C ALA A 44 18.33 -8.05 9.88
N PHE A 45 18.37 -8.15 11.21
CA PHE A 45 19.64 -8.18 11.95
C PHE A 45 20.61 -9.24 11.41
N GLN A 46 20.09 -10.44 11.10
CA GLN A 46 20.94 -11.55 10.66
C GLN A 46 21.60 -11.27 9.31
N GLU A 47 20.88 -10.64 8.38
CA GLU A 47 21.42 -10.28 7.07
C GLU A 47 22.58 -9.30 7.21
N PHE A 48 22.39 -8.25 8.01
CA PHE A 48 23.45 -7.29 8.28
C PHE A 48 24.61 -7.90 9.07
N SER A 49 24.33 -8.78 10.03
CA SER A 49 25.38 -9.48 10.79
C SER A 49 26.27 -10.30 9.86
N ASN A 50 25.69 -11.09 8.96
CA ASN A 50 26.44 -11.89 8.01
C ASN A 50 27.31 -11.01 7.09
N PHE A 51 26.76 -9.88 6.63
CA PHE A 51 27.52 -8.89 5.85
C PHE A 51 28.70 -8.30 6.65
N ALA A 52 28.46 -7.91 7.90
CA ALA A 52 29.49 -7.37 8.78
C ALA A 52 30.58 -8.42 9.04
N ASP A 53 30.21 -9.67 9.30
CA ASP A 53 31.14 -10.77 9.54
C ASP A 53 32.02 -11.05 8.30
N ALA A 54 31.44 -11.04 7.10
CA ALA A 54 32.18 -11.22 5.85
C ALA A 54 33.24 -10.13 5.61
N LEU A 55 32.97 -8.90 6.06
CA LEU A 55 33.89 -7.76 5.98
C LEU A 55 34.74 -7.59 7.26
N GLN A 56 34.62 -8.50 8.23
CA GLN A 56 35.27 -8.42 9.54
C GLN A 56 34.95 -7.10 10.30
N LEU A 57 33.78 -6.53 10.05
CA LEU A 57 33.29 -5.32 10.71
C LEU A 57 32.70 -5.67 12.07
N LYS A 58 33.20 -5.02 13.13
CA LYS A 58 32.62 -5.12 14.46
C LYS A 58 31.49 -4.11 14.63
N PHE A 59 30.32 -4.61 15.00
CA PHE A 59 29.16 -3.81 15.38
C PHE A 59 28.46 -4.42 16.60
N ILE A 60 27.32 -3.86 16.99
CA ILE A 60 26.60 -4.31 18.19
C ILE A 60 26.03 -5.72 18.04
N GLY A 61 26.00 -6.48 19.13
CA GLY A 61 25.38 -7.80 19.16
C GLY A 61 23.84 -7.77 19.11
N LYS A 62 23.24 -8.93 18.81
CA LYS A 62 21.79 -9.15 18.66
C LYS A 62 20.97 -8.58 19.82
N SER A 63 21.35 -8.87 21.06
CA SER A 63 20.63 -8.39 22.24
C SER A 63 20.65 -6.87 22.37
N CYS A 64 21.76 -6.22 22.00
CA CYS A 64 21.87 -4.77 21.99
C CYS A 64 21.02 -4.17 20.87
N PHE A 65 21.04 -4.76 19.67
CA PHE A 65 20.19 -4.36 18.55
C PHE A 65 18.71 -4.33 18.94
N PHE A 66 18.17 -5.41 19.51
CA PHE A 66 16.75 -5.45 19.89
C PHE A 66 16.42 -4.49 21.04
N LYS A 67 17.36 -4.25 21.98
CA LYS A 67 17.18 -3.22 23.01
C LYS A 67 17.09 -1.82 22.39
N MET A 68 17.96 -1.49 21.43
CA MET A 68 17.92 -0.21 20.71
C MET A 68 16.63 -0.09 19.89
N GLN A 69 16.23 -1.17 19.21
CA GLN A 69 15.01 -1.23 18.42
C GLN A 69 13.77 -0.91 19.28
N ASN A 70 13.59 -1.65 20.38
CA ASN A 70 12.39 -1.55 21.20
C ASN A 70 12.33 -0.25 22.02
N ASN A 71 13.46 0.20 22.57
CA ASN A 71 13.45 1.29 23.54
C ASN A 71 13.66 2.67 22.90
N ILE A 72 14.22 2.73 21.69
CA ILE A 72 14.57 4.00 21.04
C ILE A 72 13.95 4.10 19.66
N ILE A 73 14.26 3.16 18.77
CA ILE A 73 13.96 3.30 17.33
C ILE A 73 12.45 3.21 17.07
N LEU A 74 11.77 2.16 17.53
CA LEU A 74 10.32 2.01 17.34
C LEU A 74 9.52 3.15 17.99
N PRO A 75 9.83 3.60 19.22
CA PRO A 75 9.20 4.79 19.80
C PRO A 75 9.37 6.05 18.95
N VAL A 76 10.57 6.29 18.41
CA VAL A 76 10.84 7.46 17.56
C VAL A 76 10.08 7.36 16.23
N ILE A 77 10.07 6.19 15.59
CA ILE A 77 9.29 5.95 14.36
C ILE A 77 7.80 6.20 14.62
N ASN A 78 7.26 5.66 15.72
CA ASN A 78 5.85 5.85 16.08
C ASN A 78 5.53 7.32 16.37
N LYS A 79 6.42 8.04 17.06
CA LYS A 79 6.26 9.48 17.29
C LYS A 79 6.22 10.26 15.98
N GLN A 80 7.15 9.96 15.07
CA GLN A 80 7.23 10.61 13.77
C GLN A 80 6.00 10.30 12.91
N TYR A 81 5.58 9.04 12.86
CA TYR A 81 4.37 8.62 12.16
C TYR A 81 3.14 9.34 12.70
N LYS A 82 2.94 9.41 14.02
CA LYS A 82 1.80 10.12 14.61
C LYS A 82 1.80 11.61 14.26
N ALA A 83 2.95 12.26 14.28
CA ALA A 83 3.06 13.66 13.89
C ALA A 83 2.71 13.86 12.40
N GLN A 84 3.23 13.00 11.52
CA GLN A 84 2.89 13.01 10.10
C GLN A 84 1.39 12.78 9.87
N GLN A 85 0.82 11.75 10.50
CA GLN A 85 -0.60 11.42 10.41
C GLN A 85 -1.47 12.60 10.86
N GLN A 86 -1.10 13.27 11.95
CA GLN A 86 -1.81 14.45 12.45
C GLN A 86 -1.80 15.59 11.41
N ASN A 87 -0.66 15.85 10.78
CA ASN A 87 -0.56 16.87 9.73
C ASN A 87 -1.48 16.55 8.55
N VAL A 88 -1.40 15.32 8.02
CA VAL A 88 -2.28 14.86 6.93
C VAL A 88 -3.76 15.03 7.32
N ILE A 89 -4.13 14.63 8.53
CA ILE A 89 -5.50 14.77 9.05
C ILE A 89 -5.94 16.24 9.11
N MET A 90 -5.06 17.14 9.55
CA MET A 90 -5.38 18.57 9.61
C MET A 90 -5.60 19.16 8.22
N ASP A 91 -4.76 18.77 7.25
CA ASP A 91 -4.84 19.25 5.87
C ASP A 91 -6.16 18.83 5.22
N VAL A 92 -6.58 17.57 5.38
CA VAL A 92 -7.82 17.07 4.76
C VAL A 92 -9.09 17.52 5.48
N LYS A 93 -9.02 17.87 6.78
CA LYS A 93 -10.19 18.30 7.57
C LYS A 93 -10.82 19.59 7.08
N GLN A 94 -10.01 20.46 6.50
CA GLN A 94 -10.45 21.76 5.99
C GLN A 94 -10.99 21.67 4.55
N GLY A 95 -10.87 20.49 3.93
CA GLY A 95 -11.21 20.25 2.55
C GLY A 95 -12.61 19.70 2.31
N MET A 96 -12.84 19.35 1.05
CA MET A 96 -14.05 18.68 0.58
C MET A 96 -14.08 17.21 1.05
N PRO A 97 -15.27 16.57 1.07
CA PRO A 97 -15.40 15.14 1.33
C PRO A 97 -14.47 14.28 0.44
N LEU A 98 -13.75 13.35 1.07
CA LEU A 98 -12.64 12.62 0.45
C LEU A 98 -13.08 11.41 -0.36
N ASN A 99 -12.32 11.07 -1.40
CA ASN A 99 -12.40 9.75 -2.04
C ASN A 99 -11.25 8.91 -1.51
N LEU A 100 -11.58 7.78 -0.87
CA LEU A 100 -10.61 6.91 -0.25
C LEU A 100 -10.48 5.60 -1.01
N CYS A 101 -9.27 5.03 -0.99
CA CYS A 101 -8.98 3.67 -1.42
C CYS A 101 -8.61 2.84 -0.18
N GLY A 102 -9.27 1.71 -0.01
CA GLY A 102 -9.04 0.78 1.09
C GLY A 102 -8.54 -0.57 0.60
N ASP A 103 -7.44 -1.05 1.18
CA ASP A 103 -6.86 -2.35 0.83
C ASP A 103 -6.31 -3.09 2.06
N GLY A 104 -6.43 -4.42 2.01
CA GLY A 104 -5.99 -5.35 3.03
C GLY A 104 -4.75 -6.14 2.59
N ARG A 105 -3.72 -6.15 3.44
CA ARG A 105 -2.50 -6.92 3.22
C ARG A 105 -2.26 -7.89 4.37
N SER A 106 -2.10 -9.17 4.06
CA SER A 106 -1.66 -10.19 5.00
C SER A 106 -0.14 -10.39 4.94
N ASP A 107 0.46 -10.76 6.07
CA ASP A 107 1.90 -11.06 6.20
C ASP A 107 2.33 -12.34 5.47
N SER A 108 1.41 -13.29 5.29
CA SER A 108 1.62 -14.49 4.48
C SER A 108 0.36 -14.91 3.71
N PRO A 109 0.50 -15.71 2.63
CA PRO A 109 -0.65 -16.21 1.89
C PRO A 109 -1.45 -17.29 2.65
N GLY A 110 -2.78 -17.26 2.53
CA GLY A 110 -3.65 -18.37 2.94
C GLY A 110 -3.99 -18.40 4.44
N HIS A 111 -4.20 -19.61 4.97
CA HIS A 111 -4.64 -19.83 6.36
C HIS A 111 -3.53 -19.68 7.41
N THR A 112 -2.31 -19.32 7.01
CA THR A 112 -1.15 -19.16 7.92
C THR A 112 -0.86 -17.71 8.28
N ALA A 113 -1.66 -16.76 7.78
CA ALA A 113 -1.50 -15.33 8.07
C ALA A 113 -1.63 -15.07 9.57
N LYS A 114 -0.64 -14.39 10.16
CA LYS A 114 -0.64 -13.99 11.57
C LYS A 114 -1.06 -12.55 11.75
N TYR A 115 -0.73 -11.70 10.79
CA TYR A 115 -1.01 -10.27 10.83
C TYR A 115 -1.68 -9.81 9.54
N GLY A 116 -2.77 -9.06 9.69
CA GLY A 116 -3.44 -8.34 8.61
C GLY A 116 -3.32 -6.84 8.85
N THR A 117 -2.88 -6.09 7.84
CA THR A 117 -2.91 -4.62 7.85
C THR A 117 -3.95 -4.14 6.87
N TYR A 118 -4.86 -3.28 7.32
CA TYR A 118 -5.80 -2.60 6.43
C TYR A 118 -5.47 -1.12 6.39
N SER A 119 -5.29 -0.55 5.19
CA SER A 119 -4.92 0.86 5.02
C SER A 119 -6.02 1.62 4.30
N LEU A 120 -6.26 2.86 4.72
CA LEU A 120 -7.12 3.83 4.04
C LEU A 120 -6.26 4.99 3.53
N MET A 121 -6.25 5.16 2.22
CA MET A 121 -5.47 6.18 1.52
C MET A 121 -6.41 7.17 0.83
N ASP A 122 -6.08 8.46 0.88
CA ASP A 122 -6.77 9.46 0.06
C ASP A 122 -6.30 9.36 -1.39
N GLU A 123 -7.26 9.26 -2.32
CA GLU A 123 -6.99 9.09 -3.75
C GLU A 123 -6.25 10.29 -4.35
N ASN A 124 -6.58 11.51 -3.90
CA ASN A 124 -6.04 12.73 -4.49
C ASN A 124 -4.60 13.01 -4.06
N SER A 125 -4.31 12.91 -2.76
CA SER A 125 -2.98 13.18 -2.20
C SER A 125 -2.05 11.97 -2.22
N GLY A 126 -2.60 10.75 -2.34
CA GLY A 126 -1.86 9.51 -2.18
C GLY A 126 -1.37 9.26 -0.74
N GLN A 127 -1.86 10.03 0.24
CA GLN A 127 -1.44 9.91 1.63
C GLN A 127 -2.31 8.91 2.40
N ILE A 128 -1.67 8.10 3.25
CA ILE A 128 -2.36 7.18 4.15
C ILE A 128 -2.95 7.96 5.32
N LEU A 129 -4.27 7.94 5.45
CA LEU A 129 -4.99 8.61 6.55
C LEU A 129 -4.98 7.78 7.82
N ASP A 130 -5.15 6.46 7.67
CA ASP A 130 -5.15 5.53 8.79
C ASP A 130 -4.82 4.13 8.30
N PHE A 131 -4.19 3.33 9.16
CA PHE A 131 -4.07 1.90 8.97
C PHE A 131 -4.28 1.17 10.29
N SER A 132 -4.79 -0.04 10.21
CA SER A 132 -5.06 -0.91 11.34
C SER A 132 -4.32 -2.23 11.18
N LEU A 133 -3.47 -2.55 12.14
CA LEU A 133 -2.85 -3.87 12.28
C LEU A 133 -3.76 -4.75 13.16
N VAL A 134 -4.09 -5.94 12.66
CA VAL A 134 -4.92 -6.94 13.35
C VAL A 134 -4.12 -8.23 13.42
N HIS A 135 -4.00 -8.80 14.61
CA HIS A 135 -3.44 -10.13 14.79
C HIS A 135 -4.53 -11.20 14.64
N VAL A 136 -4.19 -12.35 14.08
CA VAL A 136 -5.15 -13.44 13.84
C VAL A 136 -5.81 -13.93 15.13
N SER A 137 -5.16 -13.84 16.29
CA SER A 137 -5.80 -14.23 17.57
C SER A 137 -6.93 -13.31 18.01
N GLU A 138 -7.07 -12.13 17.40
CA GLU A 138 -8.17 -11.21 17.68
C GLU A 138 -9.43 -11.56 16.89
N VAL A 139 -9.31 -12.42 15.87
CA VAL A 139 -10.37 -12.76 14.91
C VAL A 139 -10.28 -14.24 14.50
N SER A 140 -11.12 -14.69 13.56
CA SER A 140 -11.21 -16.11 13.18
C SER A 140 -10.43 -16.48 11.90
N SER A 141 -10.02 -15.51 11.08
CA SER A 141 -9.38 -15.76 9.78
C SER A 141 -8.72 -14.50 9.21
N SER A 142 -7.91 -14.66 8.16
CA SER A 142 -7.35 -13.53 7.40
C SER A 142 -8.40 -12.64 6.76
N ASN A 143 -9.47 -13.23 6.23
CA ASN A 143 -10.63 -12.47 5.72
C ASN A 143 -11.28 -11.64 6.85
N ALA A 144 -11.39 -12.21 8.05
CA ALA A 144 -11.89 -11.47 9.22
C ALA A 144 -10.92 -10.37 9.69
N MET A 145 -9.59 -10.55 9.53
CA MET A 145 -8.60 -9.51 9.83
C MET A 145 -8.78 -8.29 8.92
N GLU A 146 -9.03 -8.51 7.63
CA GLU A 146 -9.28 -7.44 6.66
C GLU A 146 -10.54 -6.64 7.04
N PHE A 147 -11.64 -7.34 7.29
CA PHE A 147 -12.89 -6.72 7.73
C PHE A 147 -12.73 -5.91 9.02
N GLU A 148 -12.11 -6.49 10.04
CA GLU A 148 -11.90 -5.82 11.33
C GLU A 148 -10.94 -4.63 11.20
N GLY A 149 -9.90 -4.75 10.37
CA GLY A 149 -8.99 -3.65 10.04
C GLY A 149 -9.72 -2.49 9.36
N CYS A 150 -10.53 -2.76 8.34
CA CYS A 150 -11.36 -1.76 7.66
C CYS A 150 -12.28 -1.04 8.65
N LYS A 151 -12.99 -1.82 9.48
CA LYS A 151 -13.89 -1.30 10.51
C LYS A 151 -13.17 -0.41 11.53
N ARG A 152 -11.99 -0.81 12.03
CA ARG A 152 -11.19 -0.02 12.97
C ARG A 152 -10.78 1.31 12.33
N SER A 153 -10.26 1.27 11.10
CA SER A 153 -9.82 2.48 10.39
C SER A 153 -10.99 3.44 10.11
N LEU A 154 -12.14 2.94 9.64
CA LEU A 154 -13.34 3.75 9.42
C LEU A 154 -13.86 4.38 10.72
N ASN A 155 -13.88 3.62 11.82
CA ASN A 155 -14.26 4.15 13.13
C ASN A 155 -13.31 5.26 13.59
N THR A 156 -12.00 5.10 13.35
CA THR A 156 -10.99 6.12 13.67
C THR A 156 -11.22 7.40 12.87
N LEU A 157 -11.44 7.30 11.56
CA LEU A 157 -11.71 8.47 10.71
C LEU A 157 -13.03 9.17 11.10
N THR A 158 -14.06 8.39 11.42
CA THR A 158 -15.35 8.90 11.91
C THR A 158 -15.20 9.67 13.23
N LYS A 159 -14.46 9.11 14.20
CA LYS A 159 -14.15 9.79 15.47
C LYS A 159 -13.35 11.08 15.25
N LYS A 160 -12.46 11.08 14.27
CA LYS A 160 -11.69 12.27 13.85
C LYS A 160 -12.55 13.28 13.08
N LYS A 161 -13.82 13.00 12.78
CA LYS A 161 -14.75 13.84 12.00
C LYS A 161 -14.27 14.07 10.56
N ILE A 162 -13.70 13.04 9.93
CA ILE A 162 -13.30 13.09 8.52
C ILE A 162 -14.52 12.76 7.65
N SER A 163 -14.81 13.64 6.69
CA SER A 163 -15.89 13.44 5.73
C SER A 163 -15.41 12.61 4.55
N ILE A 164 -16.07 11.46 4.32
CA ILE A 164 -15.74 10.52 3.25
C ILE A 164 -16.89 10.55 2.23
N ARG A 165 -16.59 10.94 0.99
CA ARG A 165 -17.52 10.91 -0.14
C ARG A 165 -17.67 9.52 -0.71
N CYS A 166 -16.53 8.88 -0.97
CA CYS A 166 -16.46 7.61 -1.68
C CYS A 166 -15.41 6.74 -1.03
N LEU A 167 -15.67 5.44 -0.95
CA LEU A 167 -14.69 4.44 -0.57
C LEU A 167 -14.63 3.36 -1.64
N THR A 168 -13.46 3.19 -2.22
CA THR A 168 -13.14 2.13 -3.18
C THR A 168 -12.45 0.99 -2.45
N THR A 169 -13.02 -0.21 -2.50
CA THR A 169 -12.43 -1.40 -1.87
C THR A 169 -12.39 -2.58 -2.82
N ASP A 170 -11.75 -3.64 -2.35
CA ASP A 170 -11.86 -4.95 -2.95
C ASP A 170 -13.28 -5.55 -2.82
N ARG A 171 -13.53 -6.68 -3.51
CA ARG A 171 -14.82 -7.40 -3.45
C ARG A 171 -14.96 -8.21 -2.16
N HIS A 172 -15.03 -7.53 -1.02
CA HIS A 172 -15.20 -8.14 0.30
C HIS A 172 -16.65 -7.99 0.80
N THR A 173 -17.41 -9.08 0.79
CA THR A 173 -18.86 -9.07 1.09
C THR A 173 -19.22 -8.46 2.44
N GLN A 174 -18.45 -8.73 3.50
CA GLN A 174 -18.74 -8.17 4.83
C GLN A 174 -18.47 -6.66 4.89
N ILE A 175 -17.46 -6.15 4.18
CA ILE A 175 -17.16 -4.71 4.10
C ILE A 175 -18.31 -4.02 3.36
N THR A 176 -18.72 -4.57 2.21
CA THR A 176 -19.89 -4.07 1.46
C THR A 176 -21.14 -4.01 2.34
N ALA A 177 -21.44 -5.08 3.08
CA ALA A 177 -22.59 -5.13 3.98
C ALA A 177 -22.49 -4.11 5.12
N GLN A 178 -21.30 -3.92 5.70
CA GLN A 178 -21.07 -2.94 6.76
C GLN A 178 -21.23 -1.50 6.24
N LEU A 179 -20.72 -1.19 5.05
CA LEU A 179 -20.87 0.13 4.45
C LEU A 179 -22.35 0.44 4.19
N ALA A 180 -23.08 -0.50 3.59
CA ALA A 180 -24.51 -0.36 3.35
C ALA A 180 -25.32 -0.18 4.64
N LYS A 181 -24.92 -0.86 5.74
CA LYS A 181 -25.64 -0.79 7.01
C LYS A 181 -25.31 0.45 7.83
N ASN A 182 -24.03 0.74 8.02
CA ASN A 182 -23.52 1.68 9.02
C ASN A 182 -22.99 2.99 8.42
N TYR A 183 -22.71 3.03 7.11
CA TYR A 183 -22.07 4.16 6.43
C TYR A 183 -22.81 4.53 5.14
N GLN A 184 -24.13 4.68 5.23
CA GLN A 184 -25.03 4.90 4.07
C GLN A 184 -24.72 6.16 3.25
N SER A 185 -24.08 7.15 3.86
CA SER A 185 -23.65 8.38 3.17
C SER A 185 -22.39 8.19 2.31
N ILE A 186 -21.61 7.12 2.54
CA ILE A 186 -20.40 6.83 1.78
C ILE A 186 -20.78 6.08 0.51
N LYS A 187 -20.44 6.65 -0.65
CA LYS A 187 -20.57 5.94 -1.92
C LYS A 187 -19.54 4.81 -1.97
N HIS A 188 -19.97 3.55 -1.96
CA HIS A 188 -19.07 2.41 -2.14
C HIS A 188 -18.79 2.16 -3.63
N GLN A 189 -17.54 1.88 -3.97
CA GLN A 189 -17.09 1.48 -5.30
C GLN A 189 -16.15 0.27 -5.19
N TYR A 190 -16.03 -0.49 -6.28
CA TYR A 190 -15.07 -1.58 -6.38
C TYR A 190 -13.82 -1.16 -7.13
N ASP A 191 -12.67 -1.65 -6.68
CA ASP A 191 -11.42 -1.45 -7.40
C ASP A 191 -11.45 -2.13 -8.78
N VAL A 192 -11.31 -1.31 -9.81
CA VAL A 192 -11.27 -1.74 -11.22
C VAL A 192 -10.00 -2.54 -11.53
N TRP A 193 -8.90 -2.33 -10.80
CA TRP A 193 -7.65 -3.08 -11.00
C TRP A 193 -7.87 -4.58 -10.79
N HIS A 194 -8.62 -4.97 -9.76
CA HIS A 194 -8.94 -6.38 -9.51
C HIS A 194 -9.78 -6.99 -10.64
N LEU A 195 -10.71 -6.23 -11.21
CA LEU A 195 -11.48 -6.66 -12.38
C LEU A 195 -10.59 -6.83 -13.61
N ALA A 196 -9.74 -5.84 -13.92
CA ALA A 196 -8.82 -5.89 -15.06
C ALA A 196 -7.86 -7.08 -14.93
N LYS A 197 -7.27 -7.28 -13.75
CA LYS A 197 -6.40 -8.42 -13.44
C LYS A 197 -7.13 -9.76 -13.65
N TRP A 198 -8.39 -9.86 -13.22
CA TRP A 198 -9.20 -11.05 -13.43
C TRP A 198 -9.47 -11.31 -14.92
N VAL A 199 -9.84 -10.28 -15.70
CA VAL A 199 -10.06 -10.38 -17.15
C VAL A 199 -8.79 -10.86 -17.85
N VAL A 200 -7.64 -10.21 -17.59
CA VAL A 200 -6.34 -10.57 -18.16
C VAL A 200 -5.99 -12.03 -17.83
N LYS A 201 -6.20 -12.49 -16.59
CA LYS A 201 -5.96 -13.88 -16.19
C LYS A 201 -6.81 -14.86 -17.01
N LYS A 202 -8.09 -14.57 -17.23
CA LYS A 202 -9.00 -15.43 -18.02
C LYS A 202 -8.60 -15.48 -19.50
N LEU A 203 -8.31 -14.32 -20.09
CA LEU A 203 -7.87 -14.22 -21.49
C LEU A 203 -6.54 -14.93 -21.70
N THR A 204 -5.57 -14.73 -20.80
CA THR A 204 -4.26 -15.40 -20.86
C THR A 204 -4.40 -16.92 -20.79
N LYS A 205 -5.30 -17.44 -19.94
CA LYS A 205 -5.57 -18.89 -19.88
C LYS A 205 -6.13 -19.41 -21.21
N LYS A 206 -7.04 -18.66 -21.85
CA LYS A 206 -7.62 -19.03 -23.15
C LYS A 206 -6.62 -18.94 -24.30
N ALA A 207 -5.78 -17.90 -24.30
CA ALA A 207 -4.75 -17.68 -25.31
C ALA A 207 -3.64 -18.76 -25.35
N LYS A 208 -3.57 -19.65 -24.35
CA LYS A 208 -2.68 -20.82 -24.36
C LYS A 208 -3.21 -22.00 -25.19
N THR A 209 -4.48 -21.97 -25.59
CA THR A 209 -5.06 -23.04 -26.41
C THR A 209 -4.73 -22.83 -27.89
N LYS A 210 -4.45 -23.92 -28.63
CA LYS A 210 -4.08 -23.83 -30.06
C LYS A 210 -5.08 -23.01 -30.89
N ALA A 211 -6.37 -23.14 -30.60
CA ALA A 211 -7.44 -22.43 -31.30
C ALA A 211 -7.51 -20.91 -31.02
N ASN A 212 -6.82 -20.40 -29.98
CA ASN A 212 -6.94 -19.00 -29.55
C ASN A 212 -5.57 -18.30 -29.41
N LEU A 213 -4.53 -18.78 -30.09
CA LEU A 213 -3.19 -18.18 -30.01
C LEU A 213 -3.20 -16.70 -30.42
N GLU A 214 -4.04 -16.34 -31.39
CA GLU A 214 -4.23 -14.97 -31.88
C GLU A 214 -4.81 -14.02 -30.84
N LEU A 215 -5.39 -14.50 -29.73
CA LEU A 215 -5.90 -13.64 -28.66
C LEU A 215 -4.77 -12.93 -27.90
N LYS A 216 -3.57 -13.52 -27.87
CA LYS A 216 -2.47 -13.07 -27.00
C LYS A 216 -2.07 -11.59 -27.22
N PRO A 217 -1.90 -11.08 -28.46
CA PRO A 217 -1.56 -9.68 -28.70
C PRO A 217 -2.66 -8.70 -28.26
N TRP A 218 -3.93 -9.13 -28.26
CA TRP A 218 -5.08 -8.26 -27.92
C TRP A 218 -5.29 -8.05 -26.43
N ILE A 219 -4.74 -8.90 -25.56
CA ILE A 219 -5.00 -8.88 -24.11
C ILE A 219 -4.71 -7.50 -23.50
N ARG A 220 -3.62 -6.86 -23.91
CA ARG A 220 -3.26 -5.52 -23.42
C ARG A 220 -4.28 -4.47 -23.84
N SER A 221 -4.67 -4.46 -25.12
CA SER A 221 -5.68 -3.54 -25.65
C SER A 221 -7.04 -3.75 -24.97
N ILE A 222 -7.43 -5.00 -24.74
CA ILE A 222 -8.66 -5.34 -24.01
C ILE A 222 -8.63 -4.81 -22.58
N SER A 223 -7.51 -4.99 -21.87
CA SER A 223 -7.35 -4.43 -20.53
C SER A 223 -7.40 -2.90 -20.53
N ASN A 224 -6.74 -2.24 -21.49
CA ASN A 224 -6.76 -0.78 -21.61
C ASN A 224 -8.16 -0.25 -21.91
N HIS A 225 -8.92 -0.95 -22.76
CA HIS A 225 -10.30 -0.60 -23.08
C HIS A 225 -11.21 -0.66 -21.84
N LEU A 226 -11.01 -1.64 -20.95
CA LEU A 226 -11.72 -1.72 -19.68
C LEU A 226 -11.41 -0.51 -18.78
N TRP A 227 -10.13 -0.15 -18.64
CA TRP A 227 -9.71 1.03 -17.88
C TRP A 227 -10.28 2.32 -18.46
N TRP A 228 -10.24 2.47 -19.79
CA TRP A 228 -10.85 3.59 -20.49
C TRP A 228 -12.36 3.64 -20.25
N SER A 229 -13.04 2.49 -20.32
CA SER A 229 -14.49 2.40 -20.07
C SER A 229 -14.84 2.86 -18.66
N ALA A 230 -14.05 2.45 -17.65
CA ALA A 230 -14.22 2.87 -16.25
C ALA A 230 -13.92 4.36 -16.02
N LYS A 231 -12.94 4.91 -16.74
CA LYS A 231 -12.58 6.33 -16.65
C LYS A 231 -13.66 7.22 -17.30
N GLU A 232 -14.13 6.84 -18.49
CA GLU A 232 -15.03 7.67 -19.31
C GLU A 232 -16.51 7.48 -19.01
N CYS A 233 -16.88 6.61 -18.06
CA CYS A 233 -18.28 6.39 -17.73
C CYS A 233 -18.90 7.53 -16.91
N GLY A 234 -18.12 8.46 -16.36
CA GLY A 234 -18.63 9.55 -15.54
C GLY A 234 -19.37 9.09 -14.27
N GLY A 235 -19.14 7.85 -13.84
CA GLY A 235 -19.85 7.21 -12.72
C GLY A 235 -21.19 6.57 -13.07
N ASP A 236 -21.57 6.53 -14.36
CA ASP A 236 -22.77 5.84 -14.85
C ASP A 236 -22.45 4.38 -15.21
N ALA A 237 -23.16 3.45 -14.56
CA ALA A 237 -22.95 2.02 -14.74
C ALA A 237 -23.37 1.52 -16.13
N ASP A 238 -24.42 2.08 -16.72
CA ASP A 238 -24.88 1.69 -18.05
C ASP A 238 -23.89 2.17 -19.11
N VAL A 239 -23.36 3.39 -18.96
CA VAL A 239 -22.29 3.89 -19.85
C VAL A 239 -21.04 3.04 -19.73
N LEU A 240 -20.65 2.62 -18.51
CA LEU A 240 -19.52 1.71 -18.30
C LEU A 240 -19.73 0.39 -19.04
N VAL A 241 -20.90 -0.24 -18.90
CA VAL A 241 -21.21 -1.52 -19.54
C VAL A 241 -21.24 -1.36 -21.06
N ASN A 242 -21.88 -0.32 -21.59
CA ASN A 242 -21.96 -0.07 -23.02
C ASN A 242 -20.57 0.18 -23.63
N ASN A 243 -19.76 1.02 -22.98
CA ASN A 243 -18.36 1.22 -23.36
C ASN A 243 -17.60 -0.11 -23.33
N TRP A 244 -17.72 -0.90 -22.27
CA TRP A 244 -16.99 -2.16 -22.15
C TRP A 244 -17.37 -3.18 -23.23
N VAL A 245 -18.67 -3.37 -23.47
CA VAL A 245 -19.18 -4.34 -24.44
C VAL A 245 -18.87 -3.90 -25.87
N SER A 246 -18.66 -2.61 -26.14
CA SER A 246 -18.30 -2.11 -27.47
C SER A 246 -17.02 -2.75 -28.04
N ILE A 247 -16.17 -3.33 -27.20
CA ILE A 247 -14.91 -3.92 -27.60
C ILE A 247 -15.07 -5.05 -28.63
N VAL A 248 -16.16 -5.83 -28.57
CA VAL A 248 -16.36 -6.91 -29.54
C VAL A 248 -16.64 -6.37 -30.94
N ASN A 249 -17.29 -5.21 -31.03
CA ASN A 249 -17.50 -4.52 -32.30
C ASN A 249 -16.18 -3.93 -32.80
N HIS A 250 -15.42 -3.29 -31.91
CA HIS A 250 -14.12 -2.71 -32.26
C HIS A 250 -13.13 -3.76 -32.78
N ILE A 251 -13.05 -4.94 -32.15
CA ILE A 251 -12.20 -6.06 -32.60
C ILE A 251 -12.65 -6.59 -33.97
N ALA A 252 -13.94 -6.53 -34.29
CA ALA A 252 -14.49 -6.93 -35.59
C ALA A 252 -14.45 -5.81 -36.65
N ASP A 253 -13.70 -4.73 -36.39
CA ASP A 253 -13.63 -3.52 -37.22
C ASP A 253 -15.00 -2.84 -37.48
N LYS A 254 -15.94 -3.03 -36.55
CA LYS A 254 -17.27 -2.40 -36.56
C LYS A 254 -17.27 -1.21 -35.61
N HIS A 255 -17.14 0.00 -36.17
CA HIS A 255 -17.09 1.24 -35.37
C HIS A 255 -18.44 1.94 -35.21
N THR A 256 -19.52 1.36 -35.73
CA THR A 256 -20.90 1.87 -35.57
C THR A 256 -21.86 0.70 -35.50
N TRP A 257 -22.75 0.70 -34.51
CA TRP A 257 -23.75 -0.36 -34.30
C TRP A 257 -25.04 0.22 -33.70
N LYS A 258 -26.10 -0.59 -33.66
CA LYS A 258 -27.39 -0.22 -33.05
C LYS A 258 -27.55 -0.87 -31.68
N GLU A 259 -27.90 -0.08 -30.68
CA GLU A 259 -28.36 -0.53 -29.37
C GLU A 259 -29.83 -0.09 -29.20
N GLY A 260 -30.75 -1.02 -29.45
CA GLY A 260 -32.17 -0.72 -29.55
C GLY A 260 -32.46 0.29 -30.67
N LYS A 261 -32.98 1.49 -30.31
CA LYS A 261 -33.26 2.59 -31.25
C LYS A 261 -32.10 3.58 -31.41
N LYS A 262 -31.02 3.46 -30.65
CA LYS A 262 -29.88 4.40 -30.67
C LYS A 262 -28.77 3.86 -31.55
N THR A 263 -28.19 4.73 -32.38
CA THR A 263 -26.94 4.46 -33.09
C THR A 263 -25.78 4.85 -32.17
N VAL A 264 -24.86 3.93 -31.94
CA VAL A 264 -23.66 4.13 -31.11
C VAL A 264 -22.43 3.98 -31.99
N SER A 265 -21.40 4.77 -31.73
CA SER A 265 -20.13 4.73 -32.44
C SER A 265 -18.94 4.77 -31.49
N CYS A 266 -17.79 4.27 -31.94
CA CYS A 266 -16.53 4.41 -31.20
C CYS A 266 -16.18 5.89 -30.97
N LYS A 267 -15.62 6.21 -29.80
CA LYS A 267 -15.23 7.58 -29.40
C LYS A 267 -13.82 7.97 -29.86
N HIS A 268 -13.33 7.37 -30.93
CA HIS A 268 -12.03 7.67 -31.52
C HIS A 268 -12.16 7.82 -33.05
N PRO A 269 -11.25 8.54 -33.71
CA PRO A 269 -11.17 8.57 -35.17
C PRO A 269 -10.97 7.17 -35.73
N LYS A 270 -11.41 6.91 -36.97
CA LYS A 270 -11.02 5.67 -37.66
C LYS A 270 -9.49 5.61 -37.75
N LEU A 271 -8.94 4.45 -37.38
CA LEU A 271 -7.50 4.15 -37.50
C LEU A 271 -7.12 3.97 -38.97
#